data_AF-A0A7R9XWY3-F1
#
_entry.id   AF-A0A7R9XWY3-F1
#
_cell.length_a   1.000
_cell.length_b   1.000
_cell.length_c   1.000
_cell.angle_alpha   90.00
_cell.angle_beta   90.00
_cell.angle_gamma   90.00
#
_symmetry.space_group_name_H-M   'P 1'
#
loop_
_entity.id
_entity.type
_entity.pdbx_description
1 polymer ?
#
loop_
_entity_poly.entity_id
_entity_poly.type
_entity_poly.pdbx_seq_one_letter_code
_entity_poly.pdbx_strand_id
1 'polypeptide(L)'
;IASGATLWVGSAVFAVSFATLIFSGPGAPDDALAEGIGVVLFSSAVSAVVVASASSMPVVAEVQDGPSALFGLIAADIFSGGLPQELMLPTLEVALALTSIVSGAASVAVGRLQLGTAVRFLPQPVVGGFLAGTGYVLACGGWKVLTGEPVSLAGVEDALANPTDVYATLLPGVAFGALLTYATKRSQEFYIIPACIASSTAAYFGGMFLFGLEPQAVMDHGWLLGPFEGVGDGPFPFKPLALDPLRLLRVDYDYVLDQLPRVATTDGFW
;
A
#
# COMPACT_ATOMS: atom_id res chain seq x y z
N ILE A 1 3.35 -10.12 -24.48
CA ILE A 1 4.07 -8.83 -24.27
C ILE A 1 3.08 -7.70 -23.94
N ALA A 2 2.11 -7.37 -24.82
CA ALA A 2 1.13 -6.30 -24.57
C ALA A 2 0.37 -6.44 -23.24
N SER A 3 -0.17 -7.64 -22.94
CA SER A 3 -0.86 -7.89 -21.66
C SER A 3 0.06 -7.76 -20.45
N GLY A 4 1.34 -8.16 -20.57
CA GLY A 4 2.33 -8.03 -19.50
C GLY A 4 2.70 -6.58 -19.21
N ALA A 5 2.85 -5.74 -20.25
CA ALA A 5 3.07 -4.30 -20.07
C ALA A 5 1.87 -3.63 -19.40
N THR A 6 0.66 -4.03 -19.79
CA THR A 6 -0.60 -3.51 -19.25
C THR A 6 -0.74 -3.84 -17.75
N LEU A 7 -0.42 -5.09 -17.38
CA LEU A 7 -0.38 -5.53 -15.98
C LEU A 7 0.69 -4.81 -15.17
N TRP A 8 1.88 -4.61 -15.73
CA TRP A 8 2.97 -3.94 -15.02
C TRP A 8 2.65 -2.47 -14.70
N VAL A 9 2.02 -1.74 -15.62
CA VAL A 9 1.57 -0.36 -15.36
C VAL A 9 0.56 -0.30 -14.21
N GLY A 10 -0.42 -1.20 -14.19
CA GLY A 10 -1.38 -1.30 -13.09
C GLY A 10 -0.69 -1.64 -11.76
N SER A 11 0.18 -2.64 -11.78
CA SER A 11 0.94 -3.09 -10.61
C SER A 11 1.86 -2.01 -10.04
N ALA A 12 2.50 -1.20 -10.88
CA ALA A 12 3.32 -0.09 -10.42
C ALA A 12 2.49 0.98 -9.70
N VAL A 13 1.29 1.27 -10.21
CA VAL A 13 0.38 2.25 -9.58
C VAL A 13 -0.14 1.72 -8.25
N PHE A 14 -0.57 0.45 -8.21
CA PHE A 14 -0.98 -0.19 -6.96
C PHE A 14 0.16 -0.28 -5.96
N ALA A 15 1.39 -0.56 -6.40
CA ALA A 15 2.56 -0.58 -5.53
C ALA A 15 2.79 0.77 -4.86
N VAL A 16 2.71 1.88 -5.61
CA VAL A 16 2.81 3.24 -5.04
C VAL A 16 1.65 3.53 -4.09
N SER A 17 0.41 3.18 -4.47
CA SER A 17 -0.77 3.38 -3.62
C SER A 17 -0.68 2.61 -2.30
N PHE A 18 -0.28 1.33 -2.34
CA PHE A 18 -0.13 0.50 -1.14
C PHE A 18 1.11 0.90 -0.33
N ALA A 19 2.19 1.32 -0.96
CA ALA A 19 3.32 1.90 -0.24
C ALA A 19 2.90 3.17 0.53
N THR A 20 2.11 4.05 -0.10
CA THR A 20 1.57 5.24 0.58
C THR A 20 0.64 4.85 1.74
N LEU A 21 -0.16 3.80 1.56
CA LEU A 21 -1.03 3.28 2.62
C LEU A 21 -0.25 2.74 3.84
N ILE A 22 0.91 2.11 3.61
CA ILE A 22 1.70 1.44 4.65
C ILE A 22 2.73 2.39 5.27
N PHE A 23 3.47 3.14 4.46
CA PHE A 23 4.67 3.87 4.88
C PHE A 23 4.44 5.38 5.07
N SER A 24 3.20 5.86 4.96
CA SER A 24 2.85 7.26 5.24
C SER A 24 1.93 7.40 6.45
N GLY A 25 2.02 8.54 7.13
CA GLY A 25 1.11 8.93 8.19
C GLY A 25 1.79 9.64 9.35
N PRO A 26 1.01 10.00 10.39
CA PRO A 26 1.54 10.61 11.59
C PRO A 26 2.63 9.74 12.22
N GLY A 27 3.80 10.32 12.48
CA GLY A 27 4.94 9.62 13.07
C GLY A 27 5.77 8.77 12.11
N ALA A 28 5.40 8.71 10.82
CA ALA A 28 6.24 8.07 9.81
C ALA A 28 7.52 8.89 9.59
N PRO A 29 8.71 8.26 9.51
CA PRO A 29 9.95 8.95 9.11
C PRO A 29 9.84 9.57 7.71
N ASP A 30 10.54 10.69 7.47
CA ASP A 30 10.48 11.42 6.19
C ASP A 30 10.89 10.56 4.98
N ASP A 31 11.81 9.60 5.17
CA ASP A 31 12.31 8.68 4.15
C ASP A 31 11.45 7.42 3.97
N ALA A 32 10.47 7.19 4.85
CA ALA A 32 9.67 5.96 4.90
C ALA A 32 8.90 5.70 3.61
N LEU A 33 8.24 6.71 3.05
CA LEU A 33 7.44 6.55 1.84
C LEU A 33 8.30 6.14 0.65
N ALA A 34 9.45 6.79 0.48
CA ALA A 34 10.32 6.54 -0.66
C ALA A 34 10.92 5.12 -0.60
N GLU A 35 11.40 4.73 0.59
CA GLU A 35 11.85 3.37 0.86
C GLU A 35 10.73 2.35 0.65
N GLY A 36 9.53 2.62 1.18
CA GLY A 36 8.35 1.78 1.04
C GLY A 36 7.95 1.53 -0.41
N ILE A 37 7.96 2.57 -1.25
CA ILE A 37 7.69 2.43 -2.70
C ILE A 37 8.69 1.43 -3.32
N GLY A 38 9.98 1.58 -3.01
CA GLY A 38 11.00 0.67 -3.52
C GLY A 38 10.83 -0.76 -3.03
N VAL A 39 10.55 -0.96 -1.74
CA VAL A 39 10.30 -2.28 -1.13
C VAL A 39 9.10 -2.97 -1.77
N VAL A 40 7.98 -2.26 -1.95
CA VAL A 40 6.75 -2.83 -2.53
C VAL A 40 6.93 -3.14 -4.01
N LEU A 41 7.55 -2.26 -4.79
CA LEU A 41 7.86 -2.49 -6.21
C LEU A 41 8.80 -3.68 -6.40
N PHE A 42 9.86 -3.76 -5.59
CA PHE A 42 10.80 -4.87 -5.64
C PHE A 42 10.14 -6.19 -5.25
N SER A 43 9.34 -6.20 -4.19
CA SER A 43 8.61 -7.39 -3.74
C SER A 43 7.61 -7.86 -4.81
N SER A 44 6.92 -6.92 -5.49
CA SER A 44 6.04 -7.23 -6.62
C SER A 44 6.82 -7.87 -7.78
N ALA A 45 7.94 -7.28 -8.18
CA ALA A 45 8.77 -7.79 -9.26
C ALA A 45 9.32 -9.19 -8.96
N VAL A 46 9.87 -9.40 -7.75
CA VAL A 46 10.38 -10.71 -7.31
C VAL A 46 9.25 -11.73 -7.28
N SER A 47 8.09 -11.39 -6.73
CA SER A 47 6.92 -12.29 -6.69
C SER A 47 6.43 -12.67 -8.08
N ALA A 48 6.37 -11.70 -8.99
CA ALA A 48 6.00 -11.93 -10.39
C ALA A 48 6.99 -12.89 -11.09
N VAL A 49 8.30 -12.72 -10.89
CA VAL A 49 9.32 -13.62 -11.47
C VAL A 49 9.24 -15.03 -10.87
N VAL A 50 9.09 -15.14 -9.55
CA VAL A 50 8.96 -16.43 -8.87
C VAL A 50 7.71 -17.16 -9.34
N VAL A 51 6.56 -16.50 -9.38
CA VAL A 51 5.30 -17.13 -9.82
C VAL A 51 5.34 -17.45 -11.32
N ALA A 52 5.87 -16.56 -12.17
CA ALA A 52 5.99 -16.83 -13.59
C ALA A 52 6.92 -18.02 -13.91
N SER A 53 7.94 -18.28 -13.08
CA SER A 53 8.89 -19.38 -13.28
C SER A 53 8.48 -20.69 -12.61
N ALA A 54 7.77 -20.63 -11.48
CA ALA A 54 7.45 -21.81 -10.67
C ALA A 54 5.98 -22.26 -10.79
N SER A 55 5.07 -21.42 -11.28
CA SER A 55 3.63 -21.75 -11.34
C SER A 55 3.29 -22.62 -12.55
N SER A 56 2.43 -23.61 -12.32
CA SER A 56 1.81 -24.43 -13.38
C SER A 56 0.45 -23.89 -13.83
N MET A 57 -0.01 -22.78 -13.26
CA MET A 57 -1.30 -22.15 -13.54
C MET A 57 -1.11 -20.78 -14.23
N PRO A 58 -2.08 -20.35 -15.06
CA PRO A 58 -2.06 -19.03 -15.70
C PRO A 58 -2.44 -17.94 -14.70
N VAL A 59 -1.62 -17.74 -13.67
CA VAL A 59 -1.82 -16.78 -12.58
C VAL A 59 -0.78 -15.66 -12.64
N VAL A 60 -1.18 -14.48 -12.18
CA VAL A 60 -0.32 -13.30 -12.05
C VAL A 60 -0.12 -13.04 -10.57
N ALA A 61 1.12 -12.83 -10.15
CA ALA A 61 1.42 -12.36 -8.80
C ALA A 61 1.47 -10.84 -8.79
N GLU A 62 0.74 -10.25 -7.85
CA GLU A 62 0.64 -8.81 -7.66
C GLU A 62 0.42 -8.53 -6.18
N VAL A 63 0.82 -7.33 -5.74
CA VAL A 63 0.54 -6.85 -4.39
C VAL A 63 -0.98 -6.76 -4.21
N GLN A 64 -1.47 -7.24 -3.07
CA GLN A 64 -2.91 -7.35 -2.80
C GLN A 64 -3.36 -6.24 -1.84
N ASP A 65 -4.59 -5.79 -2.01
CA ASP A 65 -5.24 -4.73 -1.24
C ASP A 65 -5.46 -5.13 0.24
N GLY A 66 -6.01 -6.32 0.48
CA GLY A 66 -6.30 -6.83 1.83
C GLY A 66 -5.07 -6.89 2.74
N PRO A 67 -3.98 -7.60 2.36
CA PRO A 67 -2.73 -7.62 3.12
C PRO A 67 -2.10 -6.23 3.31
N SER A 68 -2.15 -5.37 2.29
CA SER A 68 -1.59 -4.01 2.37
C SER A 68 -2.32 -3.15 3.40
N ALA A 69 -3.64 -3.31 3.51
CA ALA A 69 -4.45 -2.63 4.51
C ALA A 69 -4.05 -3.04 5.94
N LEU A 70 -3.82 -4.34 6.18
CA LEU A 70 -3.34 -4.85 7.47
C LEU A 70 -1.91 -4.37 7.79
N PHE A 71 -1.03 -4.33 6.79
CA PHE A 71 0.31 -3.78 6.94
C PHE A 71 0.30 -2.30 7.32
N GLY A 72 -0.64 -1.50 6.82
CA GLY A 72 -0.83 -0.12 7.25
C GLY A 72 -1.21 0.02 8.72
N LEU A 73 -1.96 -0.93 9.29
CA LEU A 73 -2.27 -0.95 10.72
C LEU A 73 -1.02 -1.27 11.56
N ILE A 74 -0.21 -2.23 11.13
CA ILE A 74 1.07 -2.56 11.79
C ILE A 74 1.99 -1.34 11.78
N ALA A 75 2.09 -0.65 10.64
CA ALA A 75 2.90 0.55 10.52
C ALA A 75 2.40 1.68 11.44
N ALA A 76 1.09 1.90 11.52
CA ALA A 76 0.51 2.89 12.43
C ALA A 76 0.83 2.59 13.90
N ASP A 77 0.79 1.33 14.32
CA ASP A 77 1.14 0.92 15.69
C ASP A 77 2.63 1.16 15.98
N ILE A 78 3.52 0.80 15.03
CA ILE A 78 4.97 1.04 15.16
C ILE A 78 5.30 2.53 15.24
N PHE A 79 4.71 3.35 14.36
CA PHE A 79 4.97 4.80 14.30
C PHE A 79 4.40 5.56 15.51
N SER A 80 3.33 5.05 16.13
CA SER A 80 2.76 5.63 17.35
C SER A 80 3.31 5.03 18.64
N GLY A 81 4.02 3.91 18.57
CA GLY A 81 4.55 3.15 19.71
C GLY A 81 5.72 3.80 20.47
N GLY A 82 6.16 4.99 20.05
CA GLY A 82 7.21 5.74 20.74
C GLY A 82 8.64 5.22 20.52
N LEU A 83 8.84 4.38 19.50
CA LEU A 83 10.17 3.92 19.09
C LEU A 83 11.03 5.10 18.59
N PRO A 84 12.35 5.10 18.81
CA PRO A 84 13.25 6.02 18.12
C PRO A 84 13.09 5.92 16.59
N GLN A 85 13.10 7.05 15.89
CA GLN A 85 12.86 7.13 14.44
C GLN A 85 13.78 6.20 13.63
N GLU A 86 15.02 6.02 14.07
CA GLU A 86 16.02 5.14 13.45
C GLU A 86 15.70 3.63 13.53
N LEU A 87 14.84 3.22 14.47
CA LEU A 87 14.41 1.83 14.67
C LEU A 87 13.07 1.55 13.98
N MET A 88 12.25 2.58 13.71
CA MET A 88 10.90 2.41 13.17
C MET A 88 10.87 1.66 11.83
N LEU A 89 11.63 2.14 10.83
CA LEU A 89 11.63 1.54 9.50
C LEU A 89 12.18 0.10 9.49
N PRO A 90 13.37 -0.18 10.05
CA PRO A 90 13.86 -1.56 10.15
C PRO A 90 12.89 -2.50 10.87
N THR A 91 12.25 -2.02 11.94
CA THR A 91 11.27 -2.81 12.72
C THR A 91 10.03 -3.12 11.88
N LEU A 92 9.48 -2.13 11.16
CA LEU A 92 8.38 -2.33 10.23
C LEU A 92 8.75 -3.33 9.13
N GLU A 93 9.89 -3.14 8.47
CA GLU A 93 10.35 -4.03 7.40
C GLU A 93 10.48 -5.48 7.86
N VAL A 94 11.03 -5.72 9.07
CA VAL A 94 11.11 -7.06 9.66
C VAL A 94 9.73 -7.61 10.01
N ALA A 95 8.83 -6.80 10.59
CA ALA A 95 7.46 -7.22 10.89
C ALA A 95 6.70 -7.65 9.63
N LEU A 96 6.83 -6.89 8.54
CA LEU A 96 6.25 -7.23 7.23
C LEU A 96 6.86 -8.51 6.65
N ALA A 97 8.18 -8.66 6.73
CA ALA A 97 8.88 -9.84 6.24
C ALA A 97 8.47 -11.10 7.01
N LEU A 98 8.44 -11.05 8.34
CA LEU A 98 8.01 -12.17 9.18
C LEU A 98 6.55 -12.54 8.93
N THR A 99 5.66 -11.55 8.86
CA THR A 99 4.24 -11.78 8.54
C THR A 99 4.09 -12.45 7.18
N SER A 100 4.87 -12.03 6.20
CA SER A 100 4.87 -12.63 4.85
C SER A 100 5.40 -14.06 4.84
N ILE A 101 6.48 -14.35 5.58
CA ILE A 101 7.06 -15.70 5.71
C ILE A 101 6.08 -16.64 6.39
N VAL A 102 5.49 -16.22 7.51
CA VAL A 102 4.49 -17.02 8.26
C VAL A 102 3.26 -17.27 7.38
N SER A 103 2.76 -16.25 6.69
CA SER A 103 1.63 -16.37 5.76
C SER A 103 1.94 -17.32 4.60
N GLY A 104 3.16 -17.25 4.05
CA GLY A 104 3.65 -18.17 3.02
C GLY A 104 3.72 -19.60 3.52
N ALA A 105 4.28 -19.83 4.72
CA ALA A 105 4.36 -21.15 5.35
C ALA A 105 2.97 -21.73 5.62
N ALA A 106 2.03 -20.92 6.12
CA ALA A 106 0.63 -21.31 6.31
C ALA A 106 -0.03 -21.67 4.97
N SER A 107 0.20 -20.88 3.92
CA SER A 107 -0.33 -21.16 2.58
C SER A 107 0.22 -22.48 2.00
N VAL A 108 1.52 -22.76 2.20
CA VAL A 108 2.14 -24.05 1.83
C VAL A 108 1.51 -25.19 2.63
N ALA A 109 1.26 -25.02 3.92
CA ALA A 109 0.60 -26.02 4.76
C ALA A 109 -0.83 -26.31 4.26
N VAL A 110 -1.63 -25.26 3.99
CA VAL A 110 -2.98 -25.38 3.42
C VAL A 110 -2.97 -26.13 2.10
N GLY A 111 -2.01 -25.80 1.21
CA GLY A 111 -1.83 -26.48 -0.07
C GLY A 111 -1.46 -27.96 0.09
N ARG A 112 -0.49 -28.29 0.95
CA ARG A 112 -0.04 -29.67 1.20
C ARG A 112 -1.11 -30.53 1.86
N LEU A 113 -1.91 -29.95 2.75
CA LEU A 113 -3.00 -30.63 3.44
C LEU A 113 -4.31 -30.66 2.61
N GLN A 114 -4.30 -30.12 1.38
CA GLN A 114 -5.46 -30.04 0.49
C GLN A 114 -6.68 -29.34 1.13
N LEU A 115 -6.41 -28.47 2.10
CA LEU A 115 -7.43 -27.73 2.86
C LEU A 115 -8.10 -26.63 2.03
N GLY A 116 -7.61 -26.34 0.82
CA GLY A 116 -8.29 -25.43 -0.11
C GLY A 116 -9.73 -25.90 -0.43
N THR A 117 -10.01 -27.20 -0.32
CA THR A 117 -11.35 -27.75 -0.45
C THR A 117 -12.31 -27.24 0.65
N ALA A 118 -11.78 -26.86 1.82
CA ALA A 118 -12.57 -26.36 2.93
C ALA A 118 -13.18 -24.96 2.68
N VAL A 119 -12.61 -24.19 1.74
CA VAL A 119 -13.11 -22.86 1.35
C VAL A 119 -14.58 -22.93 0.91
N ARG A 120 -15.02 -24.04 0.31
CA ARG A 120 -16.43 -24.24 -0.12
C ARG A 120 -17.43 -24.31 1.03
N PHE A 121 -16.95 -24.50 2.27
CA PHE A 121 -17.79 -24.56 3.47
C PHE A 121 -17.85 -23.24 4.23
N LEU A 122 -17.14 -22.20 3.77
CA LEU A 122 -17.20 -20.89 4.40
C LEU A 122 -18.62 -20.31 4.25
N PRO A 123 -19.29 -19.98 5.36
CA PRO A 123 -20.57 -19.30 5.32
C PRO A 123 -20.44 -17.96 4.60
N GLN A 124 -21.43 -17.61 3.77
CA GLN A 124 -21.51 -16.30 3.10
C GLN A 124 -21.31 -15.11 4.06
N PRO A 125 -21.82 -15.14 5.32
CA PRO A 125 -21.54 -14.08 6.29
C PRO A 125 -20.05 -13.86 6.60
N VAL A 126 -19.22 -14.90 6.59
CA VAL A 126 -17.79 -14.78 6.87
C VAL A 126 -17.07 -14.06 5.72
N VAL A 127 -17.38 -14.46 4.49
CA VAL A 127 -16.84 -13.80 3.28
C VAL A 127 -17.31 -12.35 3.20
N GLY A 128 -18.59 -12.10 3.46
CA GLY A 128 -19.16 -10.75 3.49
C GLY A 128 -18.51 -9.87 4.56
N GLY A 129 -18.32 -10.39 5.78
CA GLY A 129 -17.66 -9.67 6.87
C GLY A 129 -16.21 -9.32 6.57
N PHE A 130 -15.43 -10.25 6.01
CA PHE A 130 -14.06 -10.00 5.59
C PHE A 130 -13.96 -8.92 4.50
N LEU A 131 -14.81 -9.00 3.46
CA LEU A 131 -14.87 -8.00 2.39
C LEU A 131 -15.31 -6.62 2.91
N ALA A 132 -16.26 -6.58 3.84
CA ALA A 132 -16.69 -5.33 4.48
C ALA A 132 -15.57 -4.72 5.34
N GLY A 133 -14.87 -5.54 6.12
CA GLY A 133 -13.76 -5.08 6.97
C GLY A 133 -12.57 -4.56 6.15
N THR A 134 -12.13 -5.32 5.15
CA THR A 134 -11.05 -4.88 4.23
C THR A 134 -11.45 -3.62 3.47
N GLY A 135 -12.68 -3.55 2.97
CA GLY A 135 -13.22 -2.35 2.32
C GLY A 135 -13.24 -1.12 3.25
N TYR A 136 -13.59 -1.30 4.52
CA TYR A 136 -13.55 -0.23 5.52
C TYR A 136 -12.12 0.28 5.77
N VAL A 137 -11.15 -0.63 5.99
CA VAL A 137 -9.76 -0.23 6.22
C VAL A 137 -9.17 0.47 4.99
N LEU A 138 -9.47 -0.02 3.78
CA LEU A 138 -9.05 0.65 2.54
C LEU A 138 -9.69 2.02 2.36
N ALA A 139 -10.97 2.19 2.73
CA ALA A 139 -11.62 3.49 2.70
C ALA A 139 -10.98 4.47 3.69
N CYS A 140 -10.66 4.01 4.90
CA CYS A 140 -9.92 4.82 5.89
C CYS A 140 -8.53 5.19 5.40
N GLY A 141 -7.83 4.25 4.78
CA GLY A 141 -6.55 4.48 4.12
C GLY A 141 -6.62 5.52 3.01
N GLY A 142 -7.59 5.37 2.10
CA GLY A 142 -7.82 6.31 1.00
C GLY A 142 -8.19 7.71 1.49
N TRP A 143 -9.01 7.82 2.54
CA TRP A 143 -9.30 9.10 3.20
C TRP A 143 -8.00 9.75 3.68
N LYS A 144 -7.21 9.01 4.46
CA LYS A 144 -5.93 9.50 4.99
C LYS A 144 -4.96 9.93 3.89
N VAL A 145 -4.90 9.21 2.77
CA VAL A 145 -4.08 9.59 1.61
C VAL A 145 -4.55 10.89 0.97
N LEU A 146 -5.87 11.13 0.92
CA LEU A 146 -6.45 12.33 0.29
C LEU A 146 -6.42 13.55 1.20
N THR A 147 -6.60 13.38 2.52
CA THR A 147 -6.78 14.47 3.47
C THR A 147 -5.58 14.70 4.38
N GLY A 148 -4.66 13.73 4.48
CA GLY A 148 -3.59 13.71 5.48
C GLY A 148 -4.05 13.26 6.88
N GLU A 149 -5.35 13.22 7.13
CA GLU A 149 -5.93 13.03 8.46
C GLU A 149 -6.53 11.63 8.65
N PRO A 150 -6.47 11.05 9.87
CA PRO A 150 -7.13 9.78 10.16
C PRO A 150 -8.66 9.91 10.13
N VAL A 151 -9.36 8.83 9.79
CA VAL A 151 -10.83 8.76 9.91
C VAL A 151 -11.21 8.73 11.39
N SER A 152 -11.43 9.90 11.97
CA SER A 152 -11.92 10.11 13.34
C SER A 152 -12.77 11.37 13.39
N LEU A 153 -13.58 11.55 14.44
CA LEU A 153 -14.37 12.79 14.60
C LEU A 153 -13.48 14.03 14.56
N ALA A 154 -12.36 14.02 15.30
CA ALA A 154 -11.38 15.10 15.29
C ALA A 154 -10.71 15.26 13.92
N GLY A 155 -10.23 14.18 13.30
CA GLY A 155 -9.57 14.25 11.99
C GLY A 155 -10.47 14.71 10.85
N VAL A 156 -11.79 14.43 10.92
CA VAL A 156 -12.77 14.98 9.97
C VAL A 156 -13.00 16.46 10.22
N GLU A 157 -13.07 16.90 11.48
CA GLU A 157 -13.16 18.33 11.82
C GLU A 157 -11.91 19.09 11.36
N ASP A 158 -10.71 18.55 11.59
CA ASP A 158 -9.44 19.12 11.19
C ASP A 158 -9.29 19.19 9.65
N ALA A 159 -9.68 18.12 8.94
CA ALA A 159 -9.74 18.13 7.49
C ALA A 159 -10.70 19.21 6.96
N LEU A 160 -11.87 19.37 7.58
CA LEU A 160 -12.85 20.37 7.16
C LEU A 160 -12.49 21.81 7.59
N ALA A 161 -11.51 21.99 8.48
CA ALA A 161 -11.03 23.30 8.90
C ALA A 161 -10.32 24.06 7.77
N ASN A 162 -9.69 23.35 6.82
CA ASN A 162 -9.09 23.89 5.60
C ASN A 162 -9.83 23.36 4.35
N PRO A 163 -11.06 23.84 4.09
CA PRO A 163 -11.93 23.23 3.08
C PRO A 163 -11.33 23.31 1.67
N THR A 164 -10.59 24.37 1.35
CA THR A 164 -10.07 24.58 -0.01
C THR A 164 -9.12 23.47 -0.44
N ASP A 165 -8.18 23.08 0.43
CA ASP A 165 -7.16 22.08 0.12
C ASP A 165 -7.75 20.67 0.14
N VAL A 166 -8.63 20.39 1.11
CA VAL A 166 -9.31 19.10 1.19
C VAL A 166 -10.27 18.89 0.03
N TYR A 167 -11.03 19.91 -0.40
CA TYR A 167 -11.86 19.76 -1.61
C TYR A 167 -11.02 19.63 -2.88
N ALA A 168 -9.85 20.27 -2.94
CA ALA A 168 -8.96 20.17 -4.09
C ALA A 168 -8.37 18.77 -4.29
N THR A 169 -8.18 17.99 -3.23
CA THR A 169 -7.71 16.59 -3.33
C THR A 169 -8.87 15.58 -3.33
N LEU A 170 -9.88 15.78 -2.47
CA LEU A 170 -10.98 14.84 -2.28
C LEU A 170 -11.90 14.75 -3.49
N LEU A 171 -12.29 15.89 -4.08
CA LEU A 171 -13.20 15.90 -5.23
C LEU A 171 -12.63 15.17 -6.44
N PRO A 172 -11.41 15.45 -6.93
CA PRO A 172 -10.84 14.70 -8.05
C PRO A 172 -10.58 13.24 -7.67
N GLY A 173 -10.19 12.94 -6.43
CA GLY A 173 -10.03 11.56 -5.96
C GLY A 173 -11.33 10.75 -6.02
N VAL A 174 -12.41 11.28 -5.46
CA VAL A 174 -13.75 10.65 -5.50
C VAL A 174 -14.28 10.57 -6.93
N ALA A 175 -14.10 11.62 -7.73
CA ALA A 175 -14.51 11.63 -9.13
C ALA A 175 -13.76 10.56 -9.95
N PHE A 176 -12.45 10.42 -9.72
CA PHE A 176 -11.65 9.38 -10.36
C PHE A 176 -12.06 7.98 -9.91
N GLY A 177 -12.30 7.77 -8.61
CA GLY A 177 -12.80 6.50 -8.07
C GLY A 177 -14.17 6.11 -8.66
N ALA A 178 -15.08 7.07 -8.79
CA ALA A 178 -16.37 6.87 -9.42
C ALA A 178 -16.25 6.56 -10.92
N LEU A 179 -15.38 7.29 -11.64
CA LEU A 179 -15.08 7.05 -13.05
C LEU A 179 -14.51 5.64 -13.26
N LEU A 180 -13.53 5.23 -12.44
CA LEU A 180 -12.90 3.92 -12.52
C LEU A 180 -13.93 2.82 -12.24
N THR A 181 -14.76 2.98 -11.22
CA THR A 181 -15.85 2.05 -10.87
C THR A 181 -16.87 1.93 -12.01
N TYR A 182 -17.25 3.06 -12.62
CA TYR A 182 -18.18 3.07 -13.75
C TYR A 182 -17.56 2.40 -14.99
N ALA A 183 -16.32 2.74 -15.32
CA ALA A 183 -15.62 2.22 -16.50
C ALA A 183 -15.42 0.71 -16.41
N THR A 184 -14.99 0.20 -15.26
CA THR A 184 -14.80 -1.23 -14.99
C THR A 184 -16.12 -2.00 -14.94
N LYS A 185 -17.21 -1.41 -14.43
CA LYS A 185 -18.54 -2.03 -14.51
C LYS A 185 -19.10 -2.08 -15.93
N ARG A 186 -18.77 -1.10 -16.77
CA ARG A 186 -19.27 -1.02 -18.15
C ARG A 186 -18.50 -1.90 -19.11
N SER A 187 -17.18 -2.03 -18.93
CA SER A 187 -16.30 -2.78 -19.83
C SER A 187 -15.36 -3.67 -19.03
N GLN A 188 -15.29 -4.94 -19.40
CA GLN A 188 -14.39 -5.93 -18.79
C GLN A 188 -13.08 -6.09 -19.59
N GLU A 189 -12.75 -5.06 -20.38
CA GLU A 189 -11.56 -5.06 -21.21
C GLU A 189 -10.30 -4.83 -20.37
N PHE A 190 -9.25 -5.60 -20.65
CA PHE A 190 -8.01 -5.62 -19.86
C PHE A 190 -7.28 -4.26 -19.80
N TYR A 191 -7.55 -3.36 -20.74
CA TYR A 191 -6.87 -2.06 -20.85
C TYR A 191 -7.58 -0.93 -20.10
N ILE A 192 -8.78 -1.14 -19.54
CA ILE A 192 -9.61 -0.06 -18.96
C ILE A 192 -8.91 0.62 -17.78
N ILE A 193 -8.41 -0.18 -16.83
CA ILE A 193 -7.71 0.35 -15.64
C ILE A 193 -6.49 1.19 -16.04
N PRO A 194 -5.52 0.66 -16.82
CA PRO A 194 -4.36 1.45 -17.23
C PRO A 194 -4.70 2.62 -18.15
N ALA A 195 -5.73 2.53 -18.99
CA ALA A 195 -6.18 3.68 -19.79
C ALA A 195 -6.73 4.80 -18.90
N CYS A 196 -7.56 4.47 -17.90
CA CYS A 196 -8.07 5.42 -16.92
C CYS A 196 -6.90 6.10 -16.19
N ILE A 197 -5.94 5.32 -15.68
CA ILE A 197 -4.76 5.84 -14.98
C ILE A 197 -3.93 6.75 -15.92
N ALA A 198 -3.56 6.28 -17.11
CA ALA A 198 -2.77 7.06 -18.04
C ALA A 198 -3.48 8.37 -18.43
N SER A 199 -4.80 8.32 -18.64
CA SER A 199 -5.60 9.49 -18.98
C SER A 199 -5.70 10.50 -17.83
N SER A 200 -5.86 10.04 -16.59
CA SER A 200 -5.92 10.93 -15.42
C SER A 200 -4.56 11.55 -15.11
N THR A 201 -3.48 10.77 -15.21
CA THR A 201 -2.10 11.29 -15.09
C THR A 201 -1.83 12.35 -16.16
N ALA A 202 -2.15 12.08 -17.42
CA ALA A 202 -1.98 13.05 -18.50
C ALA A 202 -2.83 14.31 -18.30
N ALA A 203 -4.08 14.15 -17.83
CA ALA A 203 -4.95 15.28 -17.52
C ALA A 203 -4.40 16.14 -16.37
N TYR A 204 -3.86 15.52 -15.33
CA TYR A 204 -3.28 16.22 -14.17
C TYR A 204 -2.04 17.04 -14.57
N PHE A 205 -1.04 16.40 -15.20
CA PHE A 205 0.17 17.10 -15.64
C PHE A 205 -0.10 18.10 -16.76
N GLY A 206 -1.04 17.79 -17.66
CA GLY A 206 -1.51 18.74 -18.68
C GLY A 206 -2.18 19.97 -18.06
N GLY A 207 -2.99 19.78 -17.02
CA GLY A 207 -3.57 20.86 -16.23
C GLY A 207 -2.49 21.72 -15.57
N MET A 208 -1.53 21.11 -14.86
CA MET A 208 -0.41 21.83 -14.24
C MET A 208 0.35 22.69 -15.26
N PHE A 209 0.65 22.13 -16.43
CA PHE A 209 1.34 22.85 -17.51
C PHE A 209 0.51 24.03 -18.04
N LEU A 210 -0.79 23.84 -18.28
CA LEU A 210 -1.69 24.89 -18.79
C LEU A 210 -1.89 26.03 -17.79
N PHE A 211 -1.90 25.73 -16.49
CA PHE A 211 -2.03 26.73 -15.41
C PHE A 211 -0.69 27.32 -14.96
N GLY A 212 0.44 26.88 -15.52
CA GLY A 212 1.76 27.36 -15.16
C GLY A 212 2.18 27.02 -13.72
N LEU A 213 1.66 25.92 -13.17
CA LEU A 213 1.99 25.48 -11.81
C LEU A 213 3.36 24.81 -11.79
N GLU A 214 4.26 25.31 -10.95
CA GLU A 214 5.58 24.73 -10.77
C GLU A 214 5.48 23.42 -9.95
N PRO A 215 6.12 22.31 -10.37
CA PRO A 215 6.05 21.04 -9.66
C PRO A 215 6.44 21.14 -8.18
N GLN A 216 7.43 21.98 -7.87
CA GLN A 216 7.87 22.21 -6.49
C GLN A 216 6.75 22.79 -5.63
N ALA A 217 6.08 23.84 -6.11
CA ALA A 217 4.96 24.44 -5.40
C ALA A 217 3.83 23.44 -5.17
N VAL A 218 3.56 22.55 -6.14
CA VAL A 218 2.52 21.51 -6.02
C VAL A 218 2.92 20.42 -5.02
N MET A 219 4.20 20.07 -4.92
CA MET A 219 4.73 19.19 -3.86
C MET A 219 4.62 19.85 -2.49
N ASP A 220 4.96 21.14 -2.38
CA ASP A 220 4.88 21.89 -1.11
C ASP A 220 3.44 21.97 -0.57
N HIS A 221 2.44 21.91 -1.45
CA HIS A 221 1.01 21.83 -1.10
C HIS A 221 0.51 20.40 -0.88
N GLY A 222 1.38 19.38 -0.98
CA GLY A 222 1.02 17.96 -0.77
C GLY A 222 0.19 17.35 -1.90
N TRP A 223 0.06 18.01 -3.06
CA TRP A 223 -0.72 17.51 -4.19
C TRP A 223 0.08 16.58 -5.10
N LEU A 224 1.41 16.55 -4.95
CA LEU A 224 2.32 15.65 -5.62
C LEU A 224 3.21 14.96 -4.58
N LEU A 225 3.43 13.66 -4.73
CA LEU A 225 4.34 12.91 -3.85
C LEU A 225 5.80 13.33 -4.10
N GLY A 226 6.54 13.58 -3.02
CA GLY A 226 7.94 14.01 -3.04
C GLY A 226 8.17 15.21 -2.10
N PRO A 227 9.41 15.73 -2.02
CA PRO A 227 10.60 15.29 -2.73
C PRO A 227 11.20 14.01 -2.14
N PHE A 228 11.62 13.08 -2.99
CA PHE A 228 12.32 11.85 -2.57
C PHE A 228 13.82 12.12 -2.39
N GLU A 229 14.18 12.94 -1.39
CA GLU A 229 15.58 13.26 -1.09
C GLU A 229 16.28 12.08 -0.39
N GLY A 230 17.57 11.87 -0.66
CA GLY A 230 18.36 10.78 -0.04
C GLY A 230 18.10 9.37 -0.61
N VAL A 231 17.21 9.27 -1.60
CA VAL A 231 16.87 8.03 -2.29
C VAL A 231 17.75 7.88 -3.53
N GLY A 232 18.89 7.20 -3.39
CA GLY A 232 19.66 6.73 -4.54
C GLY A 232 21.03 7.37 -4.78
N ASP A 233 21.94 7.28 -3.81
CA ASP A 233 23.38 7.24 -4.12
C ASP A 233 23.82 5.86 -4.68
N GLY A 234 22.88 4.92 -4.88
CA GLY A 234 23.11 3.56 -5.32
C GLY A 234 22.15 3.09 -6.44
N PRO A 235 22.31 1.87 -6.97
CA PRO A 235 21.57 1.38 -8.13
C PRO A 235 20.08 1.10 -7.88
N PHE A 236 19.59 1.22 -6.64
CA PHE A 236 18.20 0.97 -6.26
C PHE A 236 17.60 2.20 -5.55
N PRO A 237 16.31 2.53 -5.80
CA PRO A 237 15.60 3.63 -5.14
C PRO A 237 15.16 3.29 -3.71
N PHE A 238 15.80 2.31 -3.06
CA PHE A 238 15.57 1.89 -1.68
C PHE A 238 16.79 1.08 -1.23
N LYS A 239 17.01 0.97 0.09
CA LYS A 239 18.12 0.18 0.66
C LYS A 239 17.55 -1.10 1.27
N PRO A 240 17.33 -2.17 0.47
CA PRO A 240 16.72 -3.39 0.97
C PRO A 240 17.48 -3.90 2.19
N LEU A 241 16.75 -4.32 3.21
CA LEU A 241 17.30 -4.98 4.41
C LEU A 241 18.27 -6.13 4.08
N ALA A 242 18.02 -6.81 2.95
CA ALA A 242 18.86 -7.90 2.45
C ALA A 242 20.26 -7.45 1.95
N LEU A 243 20.42 -6.18 1.57
CA LEU A 243 21.70 -5.62 1.10
C LEU A 243 22.46 -4.86 2.19
N ASP A 244 21.82 -4.53 3.32
CA ASP A 244 22.48 -3.96 4.50
C ASP A 244 22.14 -4.73 5.78
N PRO A 245 22.86 -5.83 6.08
CA PRO A 245 22.65 -6.63 7.27
C PRO A 245 22.83 -5.86 8.58
N LEU A 246 23.50 -4.70 8.58
CA LEU A 246 23.65 -3.87 9.77
C LEU A 246 22.33 -3.21 10.19
N ARG A 247 21.35 -3.08 9.27
CA ARG A 247 19.99 -2.65 9.63
C ARG A 247 19.26 -3.65 10.51
N LEU A 248 19.60 -4.94 10.43
CA LEU A 248 19.05 -5.96 11.32
C LEU A 248 19.43 -5.73 12.78
N LEU A 249 20.51 -4.98 13.06
CA LEU A 249 20.91 -4.60 14.42
C LEU A 249 20.10 -3.42 14.95
N ARG A 250 19.37 -2.69 14.08
CA ARG A 250 18.52 -1.54 14.41
C ARG A 250 17.04 -1.92 14.47
N VAL A 251 16.76 -3.20 14.62
CA VAL A 251 15.40 -3.73 14.77
C VAL A 251 15.11 -3.87 16.25
N ASP A 252 13.98 -3.33 16.69
CA ASP A 252 13.48 -3.60 18.03
C ASP A 252 12.77 -4.98 18.03
N TYR A 253 13.55 -6.03 18.32
CA TYR A 253 13.03 -7.40 18.34
C TYR A 253 12.04 -7.63 19.48
N ASP A 254 12.17 -6.93 20.59
CA ASP A 254 11.24 -7.05 21.72
C ASP A 254 9.86 -6.52 21.29
N TYR A 255 9.82 -5.37 20.61
CA TYR A 255 8.59 -4.86 20.02
C TYR A 255 7.99 -5.84 19.00
N VAL A 256 8.79 -6.39 18.08
CA VAL A 256 8.30 -7.38 17.10
C VAL A 256 7.70 -8.61 17.78
N LEU A 257 8.35 -9.10 18.84
CA LEU A 257 7.89 -10.26 19.61
C LEU A 257 6.60 -9.95 20.37
N ASP A 258 6.46 -8.75 20.94
CA ASP A 258 5.25 -8.30 21.64
C ASP A 258 4.05 -8.14 20.68
N GLN A 259 4.31 -7.92 19.38
CA GLN A 259 3.28 -7.87 18.36
C GLN A 259 2.87 -9.25 17.83
N LEU A 260 3.66 -10.31 18.05
CA LEU A 260 3.34 -11.66 17.54
C LEU A 260 1.96 -12.19 17.99
N PRO A 261 1.52 -12.01 19.25
CA PRO A 261 0.18 -12.42 19.65
C PRO A 261 -0.90 -11.70 18.84
N ARG A 262 -0.75 -10.41 18.57
CA ARG A 262 -1.70 -9.61 17.77
C ARG A 262 -1.70 -9.98 16.28
N VAL A 263 -0.58 -10.47 15.76
CA VAL A 263 -0.51 -11.03 14.40
C VAL A 263 -1.14 -12.43 14.33
N ALA A 264 -1.09 -13.19 15.43
CA ALA A 264 -1.62 -14.55 15.51
C ALA A 264 -3.09 -14.63 15.99
N THR A 265 -3.60 -13.61 16.69
CA THR A 265 -4.96 -13.53 17.22
C THR A 265 -5.63 -12.22 16.83
N THR A 266 -6.95 -12.19 16.72
CA THR A 266 -7.72 -10.96 16.44
C THR A 266 -7.87 -10.05 17.65
N ASP A 267 -7.19 -10.32 18.77
CA ASP A 267 -7.29 -9.52 19.99
C ASP A 267 -6.51 -8.21 19.82
N GLY A 268 -7.21 -7.08 19.89
CA GLY A 268 -6.61 -5.74 19.88
C GLY A 268 -6.83 -4.91 18.61
N PHE A 269 -7.55 -5.41 17.60
CA PHE A 269 -7.86 -4.68 16.36
C PHE A 269 -9.21 -3.91 16.38
N TRP A 270 -9.92 -3.88 17.52
CA TRP A 270 -11.23 -3.24 17.67
C TRP A 270 -11.29 -2.34 18.89
#